data_AF-A0A359M559-F1
#
_entry.id   AF-A0A359M559-F1
#
_cell.length_a   1.000
_cell.length_b   1.000
_cell.length_c   1.000
_cell.angle_alpha   90.00
_cell.angle_beta   90.00
_cell.angle_gamma   90.00
#
_symmetry.space_group_name_H-M   'P 1'
#
loop_
_entity.id
_entity.type
_entity.pdbx_description
1 polymer ?
#
loop_
_entity_poly.entity_id
_entity_poly.type
_entity_poly.pdbx_seq_one_letter_code
_entity_poly.pdbx_strand_id
1 'polypeptide(L)' 'MYSERLLDHFKNPRHVGELAPPAVCVQVSNPACGDTLRLSVLFEGGRAVQVRFQTRGCTASIA' A
#
# COMPACT_ATOMS: atom_id res chain seq x y z
N MET A 1 16.05 -5.92 16.54
CA MET A 1 14.70 -5.51 17.00
C MET A 1 14.10 -4.57 15.98
N TYR A 2 12.79 -4.64 15.74
CA TYR A 2 12.11 -3.68 14.88
C TYR A 2 12.01 -2.31 15.55
N SER A 3 12.10 -1.24 14.75
CA SER A 3 11.94 0.12 15.25
C SER A 3 10.49 0.37 15.67
N GLU A 4 10.28 1.26 16.64
CA GLU A 4 8.95 1.68 17.07
C GLU A 4 8.12 2.21 15.91
N ARG A 5 8.75 2.95 14.99
CA ARG A 5 8.13 3.44 13.77
C ARG A 5 7.59 2.31 12.90
N LEU A 6 8.39 1.26 12.67
CA LEU A 6 7.94 0.12 11.87
C LEU A 6 6.75 -0.57 12.53
N LEU A 7 6.80 -0.77 13.85
CA LEU A 7 5.74 -1.42 14.60
C LEU A 7 4.44 -0.61 14.60
N ASP A 8 4.52 0.72 14.67
CA ASP A 8 3.34 1.59 14.56
C ASP A 8 2.68 1.45 13.19
N HIS A 9 3.45 1.54 12.11
CA HIS A 9 2.91 1.39 10.76
C HIS A 9 2.30 0.00 10.52
N PHE A 10 2.92 -1.06 11.06
CA PHE A 10 2.40 -2.42 10.98
C PHE A 10 1.06 -2.58 11.72
N LYS A 11 0.95 -2.02 12.94
CA LYS A 11 -0.25 -2.13 13.78
C LYS A 11 -1.37 -1.19 13.32
N ASN A 12 -1.00 -0.04 12.77
CA ASN A 12 -1.89 1.03 12.33
C ASN A 12 -1.60 1.41 10.86
N PRO A 13 -1.80 0.49 9.90
CA PRO A 13 -1.53 0.77 8.50
C PRO A 13 -2.44 1.89 8.02
N ARG A 14 -1.82 2.93 7.46
CA ARG A 14 -2.51 4.14 7.00
C ARG A 14 -2.93 3.95 5.55
N HIS A 15 -4.05 4.54 5.15
CA HIS A 15 -4.49 4.50 3.74
C HIS A 15 -4.81 3.09 3.20
N VAL A 16 -5.20 2.16 4.07
CA VAL A 16 -5.68 0.84 3.64
C VAL A 16 -6.98 0.97 2.85
N GLY A 17 -7.08 0.23 1.75
CA GLY A 17 -8.28 0.14 0.92
C GLY A 17 -7.96 0.19 -0.58
N GLU A 18 -9.02 0.30 -1.36
CA GLU A 18 -8.93 0.48 -2.81
C GLU A 18 -9.79 1.69 -3.22
N LEU A 19 -9.35 2.40 -4.25
CA LEU A 19 -10.11 3.47 -4.87
C LEU A 19 -10.88 2.94 -6.07
N ALA A 20 -12.12 3.39 -6.22
CA ALA A 20 -12.92 3.14 -7.41
C ALA A 20 -12.45 4.02 -8.59
N PRO A 21 -12.86 3.69 -9.84
CA PRO A 21 -12.67 4.59 -10.98
C PRO A 21 -13.12 6.02 -10.66
N PRO A 22 -12.38 7.06 -11.08
CA PRO A 22 -11.36 7.05 -12.13
C PRO A 22 -9.92 6.81 -11.64
N ALA A 23 -9.71 6.28 -10.43
CA ALA A 23 -8.37 5.98 -9.94
C ALA A 23 -7.64 4.93 -10.80
N VAL A 24 -6.34 5.12 -10.97
CA VAL A 24 -5.45 4.15 -11.62
C VAL A 24 -5.06 3.09 -10.61
N CYS A 25 -5.27 1.82 -10.96
CA CYS A 25 -4.93 0.68 -10.12
C CYS A 25 -3.81 -0.16 -10.74
N VAL A 26 -2.82 -0.53 -9.93
CA VAL A 26 -1.74 -1.44 -10.29
C VAL A 26 -1.59 -2.53 -9.23
N GLN A 27 -1.29 -3.74 -9.66
CA GLN A 27 -0.96 -4.85 -8.77
C GLN A 27 0.42 -5.41 -9.12
N VAL A 28 1.25 -5.58 -8.10
CA VAL A 28 2.61 -6.12 -8.22
C VAL A 28 2.77 -7.23 -7.17
N SER A 29 3.50 -8.28 -7.54
CA SER A 29 3.89 -9.35 -6.61
C SER A 29 5.41 -9.47 -6.57
N ASN A 30 5.95 -9.75 -5.38
CA ASN A 30 7.35 -10.10 -5.19
C ASN A 30 7.47 -11.64 -5.09
N PRO A 31 7.91 -12.34 -6.13
CA PRO A 31 7.96 -13.81 -6.14
C PRO A 31 8.98 -14.39 -5.15
N ALA A 32 9.95 -13.60 -4.67
CA ALA A 32 10.96 -14.07 -3.74
C ALA A 32 10.40 -14.33 -2.32
N CYS A 33 9.39 -13.56 -1.90
CA CYS A 33 8.76 -13.69 -0.58
C CYS A 33 7.26 -13.98 -0.64
N GLY A 34 6.64 -13.91 -1.82
CA GLY A 34 5.21 -14.11 -2.02
C GLY A 34 4.35 -12.89 -1.67
N ASP A 35 4.97 -11.75 -1.37
CA ASP A 35 4.24 -10.52 -1.03
C ASP A 35 3.50 -9.98 -2.26
N THR A 36 2.31 -9.43 -2.06
CA THR A 36 1.52 -8.79 -3.10
C THR A 36 1.07 -7.42 -2.64
N LEU A 37 1.18 -6.43 -3.52
CA LEU A 37 0.73 -5.06 -3.31
C LEU A 37 -0.23 -4.68 -4.43
N ARG A 38 -1.39 -4.16 -4.05
CA ARG A 38 -2.31 -3.45 -4.92
C ARG A 38 -2.32 -1.99 -4.51
N LEU A 39 -1.98 -1.11 -5.44
CA LEU A 39 -1.95 0.33 -5.24
C LEU A 39 -2.99 0.99 -6.14
N SER A 40 -3.79 1.88 -5.57
CA SER A 40 -4.80 2.67 -6.28
C SER A 40 -4.54 4.16 -6.02
N VAL A 41 -4.48 4.94 -7.10
CA VAL A 41 -4.11 6.36 -7.06
C VAL A 41 -5.06 7.20 -7.89
N LEU A 42 -5.63 8.23 -7.27
CA LEU A 42 -6.37 9.29 -7.97
C LEU A 42 -5.43 10.46 -8.24
N PHE A 43 -5.40 10.90 -9.49
CA PHE A 43 -4.59 12.05 -9.93
C PHE A 43 -5.49 13.21 -10.35
N GLU A 44 -5.08 14.42 -9.97
CA GLU A 44 -5.67 15.68 -10.44
C GLU A 44 -4.53 16.60 -10.88
N GLY A 45 -4.56 17.07 -12.13
CA GLY A 45 -3.53 17.98 -12.65
C GLY A 45 -2.09 17.43 -12.57
N GLY A 46 -1.91 16.11 -12.68
CA GLY A 46 -0.60 15.45 -12.54
C GLY A 46 -0.14 15.24 -11.10
N ARG A 47 -0.95 15.60 -10.09
CA ARG A 47 -0.65 15.38 -8.67
C ARG A 47 -1.50 14.23 -8.12
N ALA A 48 -0.87 13.32 -7.36
CA ALA A 48 -1.60 12.30 -6.61
C ALA A 48 -2.34 12.96 -5.44
N VAL A 49 -3.67 12.97 -5.49
CA VAL A 49 -4.52 13.58 -4.46
C VAL A 49 -5.02 12.56 -3.45
N GLN A 50 -5.16 11.30 -3.87
CA GLN A 50 -5.56 10.21 -2.99
C GLN A 50 -4.83 8.93 -3.38
N VAL A 51 -4.26 8.26 -2.38
CA VAL A 51 -3.58 6.97 -2.52
C VAL A 51 -4.22 6.01 -1.52
N ARG A 52 -4.51 4.79 -1.96
CA ARG A 52 -4.88 3.66 -1.10
C ARG A 52 -4.15 2.40 -1.53
N PHE A 53 -3.86 1.54 -0.57
CA PHE A 53 -3.23 0.25 -0.86
C PHE A 53 -3.91 -0.91 -0.14
N GLN A 54 -3.75 -2.09 -0.74
CA GLN A 54 -3.97 -3.37 -0.10
C GLN A 54 -2.71 -4.20 -0.27
N THR A 55 -2.24 -4.80 0.81
CA THR A 55 -1.07 -5.67 0.74
C THR A 55 -1.29 -6.94 1.53
N ARG A 56 -0.74 -8.02 1.01
CA ARG A 56 -0.59 -9.29 1.71
C ARG A 56 0.88 -9.62 1.68
N GLY A 57 1.53 -9.68 2.83
CA GLY A 57 2.95 -9.97 2.88
C GLY A 57 3.52 -9.96 4.29
N CYS A 58 4.84 -9.93 4.36
CA CYS A 58 5.56 -9.86 5.63
C CYS A 58 5.30 -8.55 6.39
N THR A 59 5.70 -8.49 7.65
CA THR A 59 5.56 -7.30 8.52
C THR A 59 6.13 -6.03 7.88
N ALA A 60 7.24 -6.14 7.15
CA ALA A 60 7.88 -5.02 6.47
C ALA A 60 7.11 -4.55 5.23
N SER A 61 6.32 -5.41 4.58
CA SER A 61 5.49 -5.05 3.44
C SER A 61 4.16 -4.40 3.86
N ILE A 62 3.70 -4.69 5.08
CA ILE A 62 2.48 -4.10 5.65
C ILE A 62 2.74 -2.73 6.29
N ALA A 63 3.94 -2.51 6.85
CA ALA A 63 4.36 -1.27 7.50
C ALA A 63 4.80 -0.19 6.50
#